data_AF-A0A2A3MHH5-F1
#
_entry.id   AF-A0A2A3MHH5-F1
#
_cell.length_a   1.000
_cell.length_b   1.000
_cell.length_c   1.000
_cell.angle_alpha   90.00
_cell.angle_beta   90.00
_cell.angle_gamma   90.00
#
_symmetry.space_group_name_H-M   'P 1'
#
loop_
_entity.id
_entity.type
_entity.pdbx_description
1 polymer ?
#
loop_
_entity_poly.entity_id
_entity_poly.type
_entity_poly.pdbx_seq_one_letter_code
_entity_poly.pdbx_strand_id
1 'polypeptide(L)'
;MARPISTTWFSTYHKAEQLFSARGPDSNTTSIAAELEVNPKLLGRIVAAGRFLRRTLPNTTAAQVRCSYVHFETLEKISRISPDVASSLTEQALSNAVSIADLKKTLESLRQESPSVSPLQIARAQNRRDTVSFYRDIDACITSNPSDMFGIHDGAIVQVENSAFYDGPRYLILDKGGKVYAQILCKRAGQSIDPLKMAMDLYDLAKARHADAPDGRVWIILPALSEVMALLAEIAVQDQACVFGQDWLYLSYLAKDSAGLRLHTLFEREYLEVYDRIIQGQGRVTKERLSPKLKSTRPGGSRQLPLPLRFSPVKPSLKKKARAFDDLIIEQIQNRVNKGTATAWDKKFRIAHDFSI
;
A
#
# COMPACT_ATOMS: atom_id res chain seq x y z
N MET A 1 22.56 -36.84 13.25
CA MET A 1 23.42 -35.95 14.07
C MET A 1 22.78 -34.56 14.11
N ALA A 2 22.46 -34.03 15.30
CA ALA A 2 21.85 -32.71 15.42
C ALA A 2 22.88 -31.60 15.14
N ARG A 3 22.51 -30.61 14.32
CA ARG A 3 23.34 -29.44 14.02
C ARG A 3 23.71 -28.73 15.35
N PRO A 4 24.98 -28.38 15.61
CA PRO A 4 25.34 -27.67 16.83
C PRO A 4 24.58 -26.34 16.92
N ILE A 5 24.07 -26.04 18.11
CA ILE A 5 23.28 -24.83 18.36
C ILE A 5 24.22 -23.63 18.25
N SER A 6 24.00 -22.79 17.24
CA SER A 6 24.77 -21.56 17.04
C SER A 6 24.40 -20.53 18.10
N THR A 7 25.26 -20.34 19.11
CA THR A 7 25.11 -19.33 20.17
C THR A 7 25.74 -17.98 19.80
N THR A 8 26.45 -17.94 18.66
CA THR A 8 27.11 -16.74 18.10
C THR A 8 26.19 -15.53 17.92
N TRP A 9 24.87 -15.76 17.80
CA TRP A 9 23.88 -14.71 17.62
C TRP A 9 23.92 -13.64 18.71
N PHE A 10 24.26 -14.00 19.96
CA PHE A 10 24.30 -13.03 21.06
C PHE A 10 25.54 -12.14 20.98
N SER A 11 26.65 -12.66 20.48
CA SER A 11 27.83 -11.83 20.16
C SER A 11 27.53 -10.86 19.00
N THR A 12 26.80 -11.31 17.98
CA THR A 12 26.32 -10.46 16.88
C THR A 12 25.39 -9.36 17.40
N TYR A 13 24.50 -9.70 18.34
CA TYR A 13 23.64 -8.73 19.01
C TYR A 13 24.45 -7.64 19.74
N HIS A 14 25.46 -8.00 20.53
CA HIS A 14 26.29 -7.01 21.23
C HIS A 14 27.03 -6.07 20.27
N LYS A 15 27.59 -6.60 19.19
CA LYS A 15 28.23 -5.77 18.15
C LYS A 15 27.23 -4.80 17.52
N ALA A 16 26.03 -5.29 17.20
CA ALA A 16 24.97 -4.45 16.66
C ALA A 16 24.54 -3.36 17.65
N GLU A 17 24.37 -3.70 18.94
CA GLU A 17 24.01 -2.77 20.01
C GLU A 17 25.04 -1.63 20.13
N GLN A 18 26.33 -1.95 20.04
CA GLN A 18 27.42 -0.95 20.03
C GLN A 18 27.34 -0.03 18.81
N LEU A 19 27.13 -0.59 17.61
CA LEU A 19 27.00 0.19 16.37
C LEU A 19 25.77 1.09 16.36
N PHE A 20 24.62 0.60 16.85
CA PHE A 20 23.42 1.42 17.03
C PHE A 20 23.68 2.58 17.99
N SER A 21 24.38 2.32 19.10
CA SER A 21 24.69 3.33 20.11
C SER A 21 25.67 4.38 19.58
N ALA A 22 26.70 3.96 18.83
CA ALA A 22 27.71 4.85 18.26
C ALA A 22 27.14 5.77 17.15
N ARG A 23 26.16 5.30 16.38
CA ARG A 23 25.56 6.06 15.26
C ARG A 23 24.33 6.87 15.64
N GLY A 24 23.67 6.54 16.76
CA GLY A 24 22.54 7.32 17.25
C GLY A 24 21.36 7.38 16.27
N PRO A 25 20.71 8.55 16.08
CA PRO A 25 19.49 8.70 15.28
C PRO A 25 19.62 8.32 13.79
N ASP A 26 20.82 8.40 13.22
CA ASP A 26 21.09 8.09 11.81
C ASP A 26 21.30 6.58 11.57
N SER A 27 21.24 5.77 12.62
CA SER A 27 21.41 4.33 12.52
C SER A 27 20.21 3.65 11.84
N ASN A 28 20.50 2.81 10.84
CA ASN A 28 19.49 1.95 10.22
C ASN A 28 19.97 0.49 10.21
N THR A 29 19.02 -0.45 10.25
CA THR A 29 19.35 -1.88 10.35
C THR A 29 20.07 -2.40 9.10
N THR A 30 19.81 -1.81 7.92
CA THR A 30 20.42 -2.24 6.66
C THR A 30 21.92 -1.94 6.62
N SER A 31 22.34 -0.74 7.04
CA SER A 31 23.75 -0.33 7.04
C SER A 31 24.58 -1.09 8.09
N ILE A 32 24.00 -1.33 9.27
CA ILE A 32 24.65 -2.12 10.34
C ILE A 32 24.71 -3.60 9.95
N ALA A 33 23.69 -4.12 9.27
CA ALA A 33 23.70 -5.48 8.74
C ALA A 33 24.79 -5.70 7.70
N ALA A 34 24.98 -4.73 6.80
CA ALA A 34 26.06 -4.77 5.81
C ALA A 34 27.45 -4.82 6.47
N GLU A 35 27.68 -4.00 7.49
CA GLU A 35 28.96 -3.96 8.23
C GLU A 35 29.24 -5.22 9.05
N LEU A 36 28.18 -5.85 9.58
CA LEU A 36 28.31 -7.12 10.30
C LEU A 36 28.32 -8.34 9.37
N GLU A 37 28.20 -8.13 8.06
CA GLU A 37 28.08 -9.19 7.04
C GLU A 37 26.92 -10.16 7.32
N VAL A 38 25.80 -9.64 7.85
CA VAL A 38 24.59 -10.40 8.17
C VAL A 38 23.44 -9.94 7.30
N ASN A 39 22.54 -10.86 6.92
CA ASN A 39 21.31 -10.47 6.25
C ASN A 39 20.48 -9.48 7.11
N PRO A 40 20.00 -8.34 6.57
CA PRO A 40 19.26 -7.32 7.36
C PRO A 40 18.04 -7.86 8.09
N LYS A 41 17.30 -8.78 7.48
CA LYS A 41 16.13 -9.41 8.09
C LYS A 41 16.52 -10.34 9.24
N LEU A 42 17.65 -11.05 9.11
CA LEU A 42 18.20 -11.86 10.18
C LEU A 42 18.70 -10.99 11.33
N LEU A 43 19.43 -9.90 11.04
CA LEU A 43 19.88 -8.96 12.05
C LEU A 43 18.71 -8.39 12.85
N GLY A 44 17.63 -7.97 12.18
CA GLY A 44 16.43 -7.47 12.88
C GLY A 44 15.83 -8.48 13.86
N ARG A 45 15.84 -9.78 13.51
CA ARG A 45 15.38 -10.86 14.41
C ARG A 45 16.33 -11.08 15.59
N ILE A 46 17.64 -11.06 15.34
CA ILE A 46 18.69 -11.14 16.37
C ILE A 46 18.58 -9.98 17.36
N VAL A 47 18.39 -8.75 16.85
CA VAL A 47 18.24 -7.54 17.67
C VAL A 47 16.98 -7.60 18.54
N ALA A 48 15.86 -8.05 18.00
CA ALA A 48 14.63 -8.23 18.78
C ALA A 48 14.82 -9.26 19.91
N ALA A 49 15.42 -10.42 19.60
CA ALA A 49 15.71 -11.47 20.58
C ALA A 49 16.68 -10.99 21.67
N GLY A 50 17.76 -10.29 21.30
CA GLY A 50 18.76 -9.78 22.22
C GLY A 50 18.22 -8.68 23.14
N ARG A 51 17.41 -7.75 22.62
CA ARG A 51 16.73 -6.73 23.42
C ARG A 51 15.78 -7.35 24.43
N PHE A 52 15.03 -8.38 24.03
CA PHE A 52 14.15 -9.10 24.94
C PHE A 52 14.96 -9.76 26.07
N LEU A 53 16.02 -10.51 25.73
CA LEU A 53 16.92 -11.14 26.70
C LEU A 53 17.54 -10.12 27.67
N ARG A 54 18.03 -8.98 27.19
CA ARG A 54 18.59 -7.90 28.03
C ARG A 54 17.56 -7.32 28.99
N ARG A 55 16.30 -7.17 28.56
CA ARG A 55 15.23 -6.64 29.40
C ARG A 55 14.84 -7.62 30.51
N THR A 56 14.86 -8.93 30.22
CA THR A 56 14.46 -9.96 31.19
C THR A 56 15.61 -10.41 32.10
N LEU A 57 16.82 -10.49 31.56
CA LEU A 57 18.05 -10.93 32.25
C LEU A 57 19.22 -9.99 31.90
N PRO A 58 19.28 -8.79 32.50
CA PRO A 58 20.20 -7.72 32.10
C PRO A 58 21.69 -8.06 32.21
N ASN A 59 22.03 -8.98 33.11
CA ASN A 59 23.40 -9.39 33.42
C ASN A 59 23.85 -10.64 32.64
N THR A 60 23.10 -11.06 31.62
CA THR A 60 23.45 -12.25 30.82
C THR A 60 24.72 -12.01 30.01
N THR A 61 25.69 -12.91 30.16
CA THR A 61 26.93 -12.94 29.38
C THR A 61 26.83 -13.92 28.20
N ALA A 62 27.66 -13.73 27.18
CA ALA A 62 27.69 -14.63 26.02
C ALA A 62 28.01 -16.09 26.37
N ALA A 63 28.78 -16.34 27.44
CA ALA A 63 29.09 -17.67 27.91
C ALA A 63 27.87 -18.41 28.52
N GLN A 64 26.88 -17.67 29.01
CA GLN A 64 25.66 -18.22 29.60
C GLN A 64 24.59 -18.58 28.55
N VAL A 65 24.69 -18.02 27.34
CA VAL A 65 23.71 -18.27 26.27
C VAL A 65 24.01 -19.62 25.61
N ARG A 66 23.18 -20.63 25.89
CA ARG A 66 23.29 -21.99 25.32
C ARG A 66 22.24 -22.30 24.26
N CYS A 67 21.46 -21.30 23.85
CA CYS A 67 20.31 -21.45 22.97
C CYS A 67 20.45 -20.68 21.65
N SER A 68 19.60 -21.00 20.68
CA SER A 68 19.43 -20.20 19.45
C SER A 68 18.60 -18.93 19.69
N TYR A 69 18.86 -17.87 18.92
CA TYR A 69 18.07 -16.62 18.92
C TYR A 69 16.56 -16.86 18.75
N VAL A 70 16.18 -17.96 18.08
CA VAL A 70 14.77 -18.31 17.83
C VAL A 70 14.01 -18.57 19.13
N HIS A 71 14.67 -19.06 20.19
CA HIS A 71 14.03 -19.21 21.50
C HIS A 71 13.58 -17.86 22.03
N PHE A 72 14.49 -16.89 22.09
CA PHE A 72 14.21 -15.55 22.61
C PHE A 72 13.33 -14.72 21.67
N GLU A 73 13.40 -14.92 20.35
CA GLU A 73 12.42 -14.35 19.41
C GLU A 73 11.01 -14.91 19.66
N THR A 74 10.89 -16.18 20.04
CA THR A 74 9.59 -16.81 20.34
C THR A 74 9.08 -16.36 21.71
N LEU A 75 9.95 -16.30 22.73
CA LEU A 75 9.60 -15.75 24.04
C LEU A 75 9.21 -14.28 23.98
N GLU A 76 9.85 -13.48 23.13
CA GLU A 76 9.45 -12.08 22.90
C GLU A 76 7.99 -12.03 22.41
N LYS A 77 7.59 -12.92 21.49
CA LYS A 77 6.20 -13.02 21.01
C LYS A 77 5.25 -13.51 22.10
N ILE A 78 5.65 -14.49 22.90
CA ILE A 78 4.86 -14.98 24.06
C ILE A 78 4.64 -13.83 25.05
N SER A 79 5.68 -13.04 25.35
CA SER A 79 5.62 -11.94 26.33
C SER A 79 4.62 -10.84 25.97
N ARG A 80 4.28 -10.72 24.68
CA ARG A 80 3.25 -9.78 24.21
C ARG A 80 1.83 -10.26 24.46
N ILE A 81 1.64 -11.56 24.74
CA ILE A 81 0.34 -12.17 25.07
C ILE A 81 0.27 -12.43 26.57
N SER A 82 1.30 -13.07 27.13
CA SER A 82 1.45 -13.35 28.55
C SER A 82 2.89 -13.09 29.01
N PRO A 83 3.15 -11.95 29.66
CA PRO A 83 4.46 -11.64 30.25
C PRO A 83 4.91 -12.66 31.29
N ASP A 84 3.98 -13.20 32.08
CA ASP A 84 4.27 -14.14 33.16
C ASP A 84 4.78 -15.48 32.61
N VAL A 85 4.09 -16.02 31.60
CA VAL A 85 4.52 -17.26 30.93
C VAL A 85 5.89 -17.07 30.28
N ALA A 86 6.12 -15.95 29.59
CA ALA A 86 7.43 -15.67 29.00
C ALA A 86 8.54 -15.60 30.06
N SER A 87 8.29 -14.91 31.17
CA SER A 87 9.25 -14.80 32.28
C SER A 87 9.58 -16.17 32.87
N SER A 88 8.57 -17.02 33.13
CA SER A 88 8.77 -18.37 33.69
C SER A 88 9.61 -19.30 32.82
N LEU A 89 9.63 -19.09 31.50
CA LEU A 89 10.35 -19.92 30.53
C LEU A 89 11.73 -19.36 30.15
N THR A 90 12.09 -18.16 30.63
CA THR A 90 13.27 -17.42 30.17
C THR A 90 14.58 -18.13 30.53
N GLU A 91 14.75 -18.58 31.78
CA GLU A 91 15.97 -19.29 32.20
C GLU A 91 16.10 -20.68 31.55
N GLN A 92 14.97 -21.38 31.36
CA GLN A 92 14.92 -22.65 30.66
C GLN A 92 15.29 -22.49 29.19
N ALA A 93 14.85 -21.40 28.54
CA ALA A 93 15.23 -21.07 27.19
C ALA A 93 16.72 -20.72 27.09
N LEU A 94 17.26 -19.94 28.03
CA LEU A 94 18.69 -19.57 28.07
C LEU A 94 19.61 -20.78 28.11
N SER A 95 19.26 -21.76 28.94
CA SER A 95 19.97 -23.03 29.11
C SER A 95 19.63 -24.09 28.03
N ASN A 96 18.73 -23.77 27.09
CA ASN A 96 18.22 -24.67 26.07
C ASN A 96 17.54 -25.93 26.64
N ALA A 97 16.93 -25.82 27.82
CA ALA A 97 16.15 -26.86 28.47
C ALA A 97 14.70 -26.96 27.93
N VAL A 98 14.16 -25.87 27.40
CA VAL A 98 12.88 -25.86 26.66
C VAL A 98 13.14 -25.83 25.17
N SER A 99 12.46 -26.68 24.41
CA SER A 99 12.65 -26.74 22.95
C SER A 99 11.91 -25.60 22.23
N ILE A 100 12.40 -25.22 21.05
CA ILE A 100 11.70 -24.28 20.16
C ILE A 100 10.29 -24.79 19.81
N ALA A 101 10.12 -26.11 19.65
CA ALA A 101 8.84 -26.71 19.33
C ALA A 101 7.83 -26.50 20.47
N ASP A 102 8.26 -26.69 21.72
CA ASP A 102 7.42 -26.47 22.89
C ASP A 102 7.07 -24.98 23.05
N LEU A 103 8.04 -24.08 22.88
CA LEU A 103 7.78 -22.64 22.88
C LEU A 103 6.75 -22.23 21.82
N LYS A 104 6.82 -22.81 20.61
CA LYS A 104 5.83 -22.57 19.56
C LYS A 104 4.46 -23.12 19.91
N LYS A 105 4.40 -24.31 20.53
CA LYS A 105 3.15 -24.91 21.00
C LYS A 105 2.51 -24.04 22.08
N THR A 106 3.29 -23.58 23.06
CA THR A 106 2.83 -22.63 24.10
C THR A 106 2.33 -21.33 23.48
N LEU A 107 3.06 -20.75 22.52
CA LEU A 107 2.62 -19.55 21.81
C LEU A 107 1.28 -19.75 21.09
N GLU A 108 1.07 -20.92 20.49
CA GLU A 108 -0.18 -21.24 19.79
C GLU A 108 -1.34 -21.51 20.75
N SER A 109 -1.11 -22.23 21.86
CA SER A 109 -2.09 -22.42 22.94
C SER A 109 -2.55 -21.08 23.49
N LEU A 110 -1.61 -20.18 23.82
CA LEU A 110 -1.92 -18.85 24.33
C LEU A 110 -2.72 -18.01 23.33
N ARG A 111 -2.49 -18.17 22.02
CA ARG A 111 -3.30 -17.49 20.99
C ARG A 111 -4.72 -18.01 20.89
N GLN A 112 -4.94 -19.29 21.19
CA GLN A 112 -6.26 -19.92 21.19
C GLN A 112 -7.03 -19.63 22.48
N GLU A 113 -6.34 -19.65 23.62
CA GLU A 113 -6.91 -19.44 24.96
C GLU A 113 -7.11 -17.97 25.31
N SER A 114 -6.33 -17.07 24.71
CA SER A 114 -6.51 -15.62 24.82
C SER A 114 -7.08 -15.06 23.51
N PRO A 115 -8.41 -14.94 23.36
CA PRO A 115 -9.00 -14.16 22.26
C PRO A 115 -8.56 -12.68 22.28
N SER A 116 -7.91 -12.24 23.36
CA SER A 116 -7.21 -10.97 23.53
C SER A 116 -5.75 -10.99 23.04
N VAL A 117 -5.39 -11.81 22.04
CA VAL A 117 -4.23 -11.47 21.18
C VAL A 117 -4.45 -10.03 20.74
N SER A 118 -3.56 -9.11 21.15
CA SER A 118 -3.66 -7.67 20.89
C SER A 118 -4.43 -7.44 19.58
N PRO A 119 -5.61 -6.79 19.59
CA PRO A 119 -6.41 -6.56 18.37
C PRO A 119 -5.56 -6.02 17.23
N LEU A 120 -4.48 -5.30 17.57
CA LEU A 120 -3.45 -4.76 16.71
C LEU A 120 -2.58 -5.82 16.00
N GLN A 121 -2.27 -6.96 16.63
CA GLN A 121 -1.54 -8.07 16.00
C GLN A 121 -2.42 -8.90 15.07
N ILE A 122 -3.67 -9.20 15.46
CA ILE A 122 -4.66 -9.82 14.57
C ILE A 122 -4.92 -8.89 13.39
N ALA A 123 -5.18 -7.60 13.65
CA ALA A 123 -5.34 -6.59 12.61
C ALA A 123 -4.10 -6.48 11.72
N ARG A 124 -2.88 -6.57 12.24
CA ARG A 124 -1.64 -6.58 11.43
C ARG A 124 -1.49 -7.85 10.59
N ALA A 125 -1.83 -9.02 11.12
CA ALA A 125 -1.74 -10.29 10.39
C ALA A 125 -2.81 -10.36 9.29
N GLN A 126 -4.04 -9.95 9.60
CA GLN A 126 -5.13 -9.79 8.65
C GLN A 126 -4.76 -8.72 7.61
N ASN A 127 -4.21 -7.59 8.04
CA ASN A 127 -3.67 -6.56 7.14
C ASN A 127 -2.50 -7.06 6.28
N ARG A 128 -1.78 -8.11 6.64
CA ARG A 128 -0.78 -8.71 5.73
C ARG A 128 -1.44 -9.64 4.73
N ARG A 129 -2.30 -10.54 5.19
CA ARG A 129 -3.02 -11.52 4.34
C ARG A 129 -3.85 -10.83 3.27
N ASP A 130 -4.68 -9.88 3.67
CA ASP A 130 -5.55 -9.14 2.76
C ASP A 130 -4.74 -8.21 1.81
N THR A 131 -3.52 -7.80 2.18
CA THR A 131 -2.66 -7.00 1.29
C THR A 131 -2.09 -7.89 0.20
N VAL A 132 -1.62 -9.08 0.57
CA VAL A 132 -1.17 -10.09 -0.38
C VAL A 132 -2.31 -10.52 -1.30
N SER A 133 -3.52 -10.72 -0.76
CA SER A 133 -4.67 -11.06 -1.60
C SER A 133 -5.04 -9.91 -2.54
N PHE A 134 -5.13 -8.67 -2.06
CA PHE A 134 -5.40 -7.50 -2.91
C PHE A 134 -4.42 -7.38 -4.07
N TYR A 135 -3.13 -7.55 -3.81
CA TYR A 135 -2.13 -7.48 -4.88
C TYR A 135 -2.26 -8.65 -5.85
N ARG A 136 -2.42 -9.89 -5.37
CA ARG A 136 -2.69 -11.03 -6.24
C ARG A 136 -3.94 -10.81 -7.10
N ASP A 137 -4.97 -10.24 -6.52
CA ASP A 137 -6.27 -10.01 -7.15
C ASP A 137 -6.18 -8.89 -8.21
N ILE A 138 -5.39 -7.82 -7.96
CA ILE A 138 -5.03 -6.82 -8.99
C ILE A 138 -4.22 -7.47 -10.11
N ASP A 139 -3.18 -8.23 -9.77
CA ASP A 139 -2.27 -8.84 -10.73
C ASP A 139 -3.07 -9.77 -11.66
N ALA A 140 -4.02 -10.54 -11.10
CA ALA A 140 -4.96 -11.35 -11.86
C ALA A 140 -5.88 -10.51 -12.75
N CYS A 141 -6.45 -9.42 -12.24
CA CYS A 141 -7.33 -8.53 -12.99
C CYS A 141 -6.61 -7.91 -14.20
N ILE A 142 -5.42 -7.36 -14.00
CA ILE A 142 -4.57 -6.76 -15.04
C ILE A 142 -4.12 -7.81 -16.08
N THR A 143 -3.82 -9.04 -15.65
CA THR A 143 -3.42 -10.12 -16.57
C THR A 143 -4.60 -10.59 -17.41
N SER A 144 -5.80 -10.64 -16.84
CA SER A 144 -7.01 -11.09 -17.53
C SER A 144 -7.60 -10.08 -18.50
N ASN A 145 -7.32 -8.78 -18.29
CA ASN A 145 -7.90 -7.70 -19.06
C ASN A 145 -6.81 -6.63 -19.33
N PRO A 146 -6.24 -6.58 -20.54
CA PRO A 146 -5.09 -5.74 -20.87
C PRO A 146 -5.44 -4.23 -20.92
N SER A 147 -4.43 -3.43 -21.27
CA SER A 147 -4.36 -1.95 -21.30
C SER A 147 -5.61 -1.19 -21.77
N ASP A 148 -6.48 -1.83 -22.56
CA ASP A 148 -7.81 -1.34 -22.93
C ASP A 148 -8.65 -0.94 -21.70
N MET A 149 -8.48 -1.64 -20.55
CA MET A 149 -9.12 -1.28 -19.27
C MET A 149 -8.81 0.13 -18.76
N PHE A 150 -7.78 0.76 -19.29
CA PHE A 150 -7.34 2.08 -18.89
C PHE A 150 -7.56 3.11 -20.01
N GLY A 151 -8.25 2.72 -21.09
CA GLY A 151 -8.60 3.57 -22.21
C GLY A 151 -7.51 3.72 -23.27
N ILE A 152 -6.56 2.78 -23.35
CA ILE A 152 -5.50 2.79 -24.37
C ILE A 152 -5.37 1.45 -25.09
N HIS A 153 -5.36 1.51 -26.43
CA HIS A 153 -5.24 0.35 -27.32
C HIS A 153 -3.79 0.05 -27.68
N ASP A 154 -3.47 -1.24 -27.84
CA ASP A 154 -2.13 -1.75 -28.14
C ASP A 154 -1.06 -1.24 -27.15
N GLY A 155 -1.48 -0.78 -25.97
CA GLY A 155 -0.58 -0.30 -24.92
C GLY A 155 0.05 -1.47 -24.18
N ALA A 156 1.28 -1.30 -23.71
CA ALA A 156 1.96 -2.30 -22.90
C ALA A 156 1.80 -1.96 -21.41
N ILE A 157 1.38 -2.93 -20.60
CA ILE A 157 1.42 -2.80 -19.14
C ILE A 157 2.74 -3.38 -18.65
N VAL A 158 3.54 -2.56 -17.97
CA VAL A 158 4.82 -2.94 -17.39
C VAL A 158 4.70 -2.91 -15.87
N GLN A 159 5.00 -4.04 -15.24
CA GLN A 159 5.14 -4.09 -13.78
C GLN A 159 6.49 -3.49 -13.38
N VAL A 160 6.48 -2.55 -12.44
CA VAL A 160 7.71 -1.89 -11.96
C VAL A 160 8.37 -2.76 -10.90
N GLU A 161 9.58 -3.23 -11.18
CA GLU A 161 10.37 -3.96 -10.19
C GLU A 161 10.76 -3.05 -9.02
N ASN A 162 10.73 -3.60 -7.81
CA ASN A 162 11.18 -2.91 -6.60
C ASN A 162 10.46 -1.59 -6.24
N SER A 163 9.22 -1.37 -6.67
CA SER A 163 8.40 -0.34 -6.03
C SER A 163 8.24 -0.75 -4.56
N ALA A 164 8.97 -0.11 -3.63
CA ALA A 164 8.62 -0.18 -2.23
C ALA A 164 7.11 0.05 -2.15
N PHE A 165 6.37 -0.80 -1.42
CA PHE A 165 4.90 -0.96 -1.48
C PHE A 165 4.06 0.34 -1.32
N TYR A 166 4.71 1.50 -1.21
CA TYR A 166 4.15 2.77 -0.84
C TYR A 166 4.68 4.00 -1.57
N ASP A 167 5.79 3.94 -2.31
CA ASP A 167 6.51 5.14 -2.77
C ASP A 167 6.49 5.38 -4.29
N GLY A 168 6.01 4.41 -5.07
CA GLY A 168 6.02 4.49 -6.54
C GLY A 168 4.88 3.72 -7.21
N PRO A 169 4.71 3.89 -8.53
CA PRO A 169 3.73 3.13 -9.29
C PRO A 169 4.09 1.66 -9.29
N ARG A 170 3.07 0.80 -9.13
CA ARG A 170 3.22 -0.65 -9.27
C ARG A 170 3.24 -1.05 -10.73
N TYR A 171 2.49 -0.31 -11.55
CA TYR A 171 2.40 -0.53 -12.99
C TYR A 171 2.54 0.78 -13.75
N LEU A 172 3.15 0.69 -14.91
CA LEU A 172 3.14 1.71 -15.94
C LEU A 172 2.38 1.18 -17.14
N ILE A 173 1.56 2.03 -17.75
CA ILE A 173 0.96 1.75 -19.05
C ILE A 173 1.69 2.62 -20.06
N LEU A 174 2.28 1.96 -21.04
CA LEU A 174 2.98 2.59 -22.15
C LEU A 174 2.05 2.60 -23.37
N ASP A 175 2.09 3.69 -24.12
CA ASP A 175 1.46 3.73 -25.44
C ASP A 175 2.26 2.92 -26.47
N LYS A 176 1.73 2.84 -27.69
CA LYS A 176 2.37 2.14 -28.82
C LYS A 176 3.76 2.71 -29.18
N GLY A 177 4.04 3.96 -28.81
CA GLY A 177 5.33 4.62 -28.98
C GLY A 177 6.29 4.42 -27.81
N GLY A 178 5.89 3.69 -26.75
CA GLY A 178 6.67 3.48 -25.54
C GLY A 178 6.64 4.63 -24.55
N LYS A 179 5.81 5.67 -24.76
CA LYS A 179 5.65 6.79 -23.83
C LYS A 179 4.70 6.38 -22.70
N VAL A 180 4.95 6.88 -21.49
CA VAL A 180 4.06 6.65 -20.34
C VAL A 180 2.71 7.32 -20.59
N TYR A 181 1.69 6.49 -20.79
CA TYR A 181 0.30 6.90 -20.89
C TYR A 181 -0.35 7.00 -19.52
N ALA A 182 -0.09 6.03 -18.64
CA ALA A 182 -0.64 6.04 -17.29
C ALA A 182 0.29 5.40 -16.26
N GLN A 183 0.13 5.85 -15.02
CA GLN A 183 0.82 5.31 -13.85
C GLN A 183 -0.21 4.78 -12.85
N ILE A 184 -0.07 3.52 -12.42
CA ILE A 184 -1.02 2.89 -11.51
C ILE A 184 -0.41 2.79 -10.10
N LEU A 185 -0.99 3.56 -9.19
CA LEU A 185 -0.75 3.52 -7.75
C LEU A 185 -1.70 2.50 -7.12
N CYS A 186 -1.17 1.37 -6.68
CA CYS A 186 -1.96 0.35 -5.97
C CYS A 186 -1.73 0.49 -4.46
N LYS A 187 -2.71 1.06 -3.76
CA LYS A 187 -2.59 1.27 -2.31
C LYS A 187 -3.67 0.53 -1.56
N ARG A 188 -3.25 -0.22 -0.54
CA ARG A 188 -4.20 -0.63 0.48
C ARG A 188 -4.36 0.49 1.50
N ALA A 189 -5.52 1.13 1.50
CA ALA A 189 -6.00 1.97 2.59
C ALA A 189 -6.41 1.10 3.80
N GLY A 190 -5.47 0.31 4.34
CA GLY A 190 -5.74 -0.54 5.49
C GLY A 190 -5.90 0.32 6.74
N GLN A 191 -7.12 0.36 7.31
CA GLN A 191 -7.49 0.95 8.61
C GLN A 191 -6.57 2.10 9.06
N SER A 192 -6.45 3.15 8.25
CA SER A 192 -5.77 4.36 8.72
C SER A 192 -6.59 4.92 9.87
N ILE A 193 -5.93 5.19 11.00
CA ILE A 193 -6.56 5.88 12.14
C ILE A 193 -7.08 7.27 11.71
N ASP A 194 -6.50 7.83 10.63
CA ASP A 194 -6.93 9.07 9.99
C ASP A 194 -7.11 8.87 8.48
N PRO A 195 -8.35 8.64 8.00
CA PRO A 195 -8.66 8.49 6.58
C PRO A 195 -8.35 9.74 5.75
N LEU A 196 -8.46 10.94 6.33
CA LEU A 196 -8.21 12.19 5.61
C LEU A 196 -6.73 12.40 5.35
N LYS A 197 -5.88 12.16 6.36
CA LYS A 197 -4.42 12.22 6.17
C LYS A 197 -3.99 11.24 5.09
N MET A 198 -4.52 10.02 5.09
CA MET A 198 -4.21 9.02 4.09
C MET A 198 -4.64 9.46 2.68
N ALA A 199 -5.83 10.08 2.54
CA ALA A 199 -6.29 10.63 1.27
C ALA A 199 -5.37 11.75 0.77
N MET A 200 -4.94 12.66 1.65
CA MET A 200 -3.98 13.72 1.29
C MET A 200 -2.62 13.17 0.88
N ASP A 201 -2.06 12.22 1.63
CA ASP A 201 -0.77 11.59 1.32
C ASP A 201 -0.82 10.88 -0.05
N LEU A 202 -1.94 10.20 -0.37
CA LEU A 202 -2.16 9.57 -1.66
C LEU A 202 -2.30 10.60 -2.79
N TYR A 203 -2.99 11.71 -2.53
CA TYR A 203 -3.14 12.77 -3.49
C TYR A 203 -1.81 13.47 -3.80
N ASP A 204 -0.99 13.74 -2.79
CA ASP A 204 0.35 14.31 -2.96
C ASP A 204 1.27 13.37 -3.74
N LEU A 205 1.20 12.05 -3.47
CA LEU A 205 1.90 11.06 -4.27
C LEU A 205 1.43 11.09 -5.74
N ALA A 206 0.13 11.15 -5.97
CA ALA A 206 -0.43 11.22 -7.32
C ALA A 206 0.01 12.48 -8.07
N LYS A 207 0.01 13.65 -7.43
CA LYS A 207 0.54 14.89 -8.01
C LYS A 207 2.02 14.78 -8.35
N ALA A 208 2.83 14.19 -7.46
CA ALA A 208 4.25 13.98 -7.73
C ALA A 208 4.45 13.09 -8.97
N ARG A 209 3.68 12.01 -9.11
CA ARG A 209 3.73 11.14 -10.29
C ARG A 209 3.27 11.86 -11.56
N HIS A 210 2.19 12.65 -11.48
CA HIS A 210 1.73 13.44 -12.62
C HIS A 210 2.78 14.49 -13.04
N ALA A 211 3.50 15.10 -12.10
CA ALA A 211 4.61 15.99 -12.43
C ALA A 211 5.76 15.30 -13.17
N ASP A 212 6.03 14.02 -12.86
CA ASP A 212 7.04 13.20 -13.56
C ASP A 212 6.61 12.83 -15.00
N ALA A 213 5.30 12.80 -15.28
CA ALA A 213 4.73 12.55 -16.61
C ALA A 213 3.47 13.41 -16.84
N PRO A 214 3.62 14.71 -17.19
CA PRO A 214 2.50 15.65 -17.27
C PRO A 214 1.43 15.33 -18.30
N ASP A 215 1.80 14.61 -19.36
CA ASP A 215 0.85 14.14 -20.38
C ASP A 215 0.19 12.79 -20.00
N GLY A 216 0.63 12.19 -18.90
CA GLY A 216 0.19 10.87 -18.44
C GLY A 216 -0.87 10.97 -17.34
N ARG A 217 -1.74 9.95 -17.30
CA ARG A 217 -2.78 9.78 -16.29
C ARG A 217 -2.24 9.08 -15.05
N VAL A 218 -2.83 9.36 -13.90
CA VAL A 218 -2.54 8.66 -12.65
C VAL A 218 -3.78 7.92 -12.18
N TRP A 219 -3.65 6.62 -11.95
CA TRP A 219 -4.72 5.76 -11.47
C TRP A 219 -4.42 5.35 -10.03
N ILE A 220 -5.33 5.64 -9.11
CA ILE A 220 -5.27 5.10 -7.75
C ILE A 220 -6.26 3.93 -7.67
N ILE A 221 -5.74 2.73 -7.44
CA ILE A 221 -6.55 1.53 -7.24
C ILE A 221 -6.54 1.15 -5.75
N LEU A 222 -7.74 1.06 -5.16
CA LEU A 222 -8.00 0.66 -3.79
C LEU A 222 -8.66 -0.73 -3.72
N PRO A 223 -8.57 -1.45 -2.59
CA PRO A 223 -9.15 -2.79 -2.46
C PRO A 223 -10.68 -2.82 -2.46
N ALA A 224 -11.32 -1.71 -2.10
CA ALA A 224 -12.76 -1.56 -2.03
C ALA A 224 -13.12 -0.07 -1.95
N LEU A 225 -14.40 0.24 -2.17
CA LEU A 225 -14.96 1.54 -1.83
C LEU A 225 -14.74 1.82 -0.33
N SER A 226 -14.17 2.97 0.00
CA SER A 226 -13.76 3.30 1.37
C SER A 226 -13.85 4.80 1.64
N GLU A 227 -13.81 5.18 2.92
CA GLU A 227 -13.81 6.59 3.31
C GLU A 227 -12.62 7.37 2.71
N VAL A 228 -11.44 6.72 2.62
CA VAL A 228 -10.27 7.30 1.94
C VAL A 228 -10.57 7.59 0.47
N MET A 229 -11.29 6.70 -0.22
CA MET A 229 -11.70 6.91 -1.61
C MET A 229 -12.67 8.08 -1.75
N ALA A 230 -13.64 8.18 -0.83
CA ALA A 230 -14.62 9.25 -0.85
C ALA A 230 -13.97 10.62 -0.60
N LEU A 231 -13.01 10.70 0.33
CA LEU A 231 -12.23 11.91 0.59
C LEU A 231 -11.29 12.25 -0.57
N LEU A 232 -10.65 11.25 -1.20
CA LEU A 232 -9.88 11.44 -2.44
C LEU A 232 -10.74 12.02 -3.57
N ALA A 233 -11.97 11.54 -3.72
CA ALA A 233 -12.89 12.05 -4.74
C ALA A 233 -13.27 13.51 -4.47
N GLU A 234 -13.52 13.89 -3.21
CA GLU A 234 -13.73 15.29 -2.83
C GLU A 234 -12.51 16.17 -3.14
N ILE A 235 -11.30 15.71 -2.81
CA ILE A 235 -10.05 16.40 -3.13
C ILE A 235 -9.92 16.59 -4.64
N ALA A 236 -10.13 15.53 -5.43
CA ALA A 236 -10.01 15.55 -6.88
C ALA A 236 -11.03 16.48 -7.56
N VAL A 237 -12.24 16.61 -7.02
CA VAL A 237 -13.25 17.59 -7.49
C VAL A 237 -12.83 19.01 -7.14
N GLN A 238 -12.37 19.24 -5.91
CA GLN A 238 -11.97 20.59 -5.47
C GLN A 238 -10.74 21.12 -6.20
N ASP A 239 -9.79 20.26 -6.53
CA ASP A 239 -8.55 20.60 -7.25
C ASP A 239 -8.66 20.39 -8.77
N GLN A 240 -9.86 20.09 -9.29
CA GLN A 240 -10.13 19.88 -10.72
C GLN A 240 -9.24 18.81 -11.38
N ALA A 241 -8.78 17.82 -10.60
CA ALA A 241 -7.94 16.73 -11.08
C ALA A 241 -8.73 15.60 -11.78
N CYS A 242 -10.05 15.58 -11.61
CA CYS A 242 -10.97 14.59 -12.19
C CYS A 242 -11.59 15.06 -13.52
N VAL A 243 -12.53 14.28 -14.04
CA VAL A 243 -13.24 14.45 -15.33
C VAL A 243 -13.92 15.82 -15.54
N PHE A 244 -14.12 16.61 -14.48
CA PHE A 244 -14.67 17.97 -14.58
C PHE A 244 -13.61 19.06 -14.81
N GLY A 245 -12.34 18.70 -14.88
CA GLY A 245 -11.23 19.63 -15.02
C GLY A 245 -10.14 19.09 -15.92
N GLN A 246 -8.93 18.98 -15.39
CA GLN A 246 -7.76 18.52 -16.12
C GLN A 246 -7.75 17.01 -16.41
N ASP A 247 -8.62 16.24 -15.74
CA ASP A 247 -8.86 14.81 -15.99
C ASP A 247 -7.58 13.95 -16.02
N TRP A 248 -6.67 14.18 -15.07
CA TRP A 248 -5.43 13.43 -14.95
C TRP A 248 -5.48 12.37 -13.85
N LEU A 249 -6.41 12.45 -12.89
CA LEU A 249 -6.54 11.53 -11.76
C LEU A 249 -7.79 10.65 -11.86
N TYR A 250 -7.57 9.34 -11.90
CA TYR A 250 -8.62 8.32 -11.94
C TYR A 250 -8.62 7.51 -10.65
N LEU A 251 -9.78 7.38 -10.02
CA LEU A 251 -9.94 6.62 -8.77
C LEU A 251 -10.70 5.33 -9.06
N SER A 252 -10.12 4.18 -8.72
CA SER A 252 -10.71 2.88 -8.93
C SER A 252 -10.66 1.98 -7.69
N TYR A 253 -11.52 0.97 -7.65
CA TYR A 253 -11.53 -0.06 -6.64
C TYR A 253 -11.87 -1.43 -7.22
N LEU A 254 -11.40 -2.48 -6.57
CA LEU A 254 -11.82 -3.84 -6.90
C LEU A 254 -13.15 -4.18 -6.22
N ALA A 255 -14.07 -4.78 -6.96
CA ALA A 255 -15.28 -5.37 -6.41
C ALA A 255 -15.50 -6.76 -7.00
N LYS A 256 -16.13 -7.62 -6.21
CA LYS A 256 -16.54 -8.94 -6.67
C LYS A 256 -18.05 -8.92 -6.93
N ASP A 257 -18.44 -9.25 -8.15
CA ASP A 257 -19.84 -9.42 -8.53
C ASP A 257 -20.12 -10.88 -8.95
N SER A 258 -21.29 -11.14 -9.50
CA SER A 258 -21.71 -12.46 -9.98
C SER A 258 -20.85 -12.99 -11.14
N ALA A 259 -20.17 -12.10 -11.89
CA ALA A 259 -19.32 -12.45 -13.04
C ALA A 259 -17.83 -12.57 -12.66
N GLY A 260 -17.44 -12.11 -11.47
CA GLY A 260 -16.09 -12.30 -10.95
C GLY A 260 -15.54 -11.06 -10.26
N LEU A 261 -14.21 -10.97 -10.18
CA LEU A 261 -13.52 -9.80 -9.68
C LEU A 261 -13.34 -8.78 -10.81
N ARG A 262 -13.82 -7.54 -10.60
CA ARG A 262 -13.77 -6.46 -11.60
C ARG A 262 -13.21 -5.17 -11.01
N LEU A 263 -12.63 -4.34 -11.89
CA LEU A 263 -12.20 -2.99 -11.57
C LEU A 263 -13.36 -2.02 -11.81
N HIS A 264 -13.73 -1.27 -10.78
CA HIS A 264 -14.71 -0.20 -10.85
C HIS A 264 -14.00 1.14 -10.73
N THR A 265 -14.29 2.07 -11.64
CA THR A 265 -13.68 3.41 -11.66
C THR A 265 -14.77 4.45 -11.41
N LEU A 266 -14.46 5.48 -10.61
CA LEU A 266 -15.38 6.60 -10.41
C LEU A 266 -15.42 7.45 -11.68
N PHE A 267 -16.62 7.84 -12.10
CA PHE A 267 -16.85 8.63 -13.30
C PHE A 267 -17.75 9.83 -13.01
N GLU A 268 -18.24 10.46 -14.08
CA GLU A 268 -19.01 11.70 -14.07
C GLU A 268 -20.15 11.70 -13.05
N ARG A 269 -20.88 10.59 -12.88
CA ARG A 269 -22.00 10.56 -11.93
C ARG A 269 -21.51 10.59 -10.49
N GLU A 270 -20.54 9.75 -10.14
CA GLU A 270 -20.01 9.66 -8.79
C GLU A 270 -19.32 10.97 -8.40
N TYR A 271 -18.57 11.58 -9.32
CA TYR A 271 -17.98 12.89 -9.10
C TYR A 271 -19.04 14.00 -9.02
N LEU A 272 -20.16 13.90 -9.74
CA LEU A 272 -21.24 14.87 -9.61
C LEU A 272 -21.94 14.79 -8.25
N GLU A 273 -22.18 13.58 -7.75
CA GLU A 273 -22.73 13.37 -6.40
C GLU A 273 -21.79 13.93 -5.31
N VAL A 274 -20.47 13.85 -5.54
CA VAL A 274 -19.47 14.52 -4.69
C VAL A 274 -19.55 16.04 -4.83
N TYR A 275 -19.62 16.55 -6.06
CA TYR A 275 -19.70 17.97 -6.34
C TYR A 275 -20.94 18.63 -5.72
N ASP A 276 -22.12 18.03 -5.90
CA ASP A 276 -23.38 18.56 -5.37
C ASP A 276 -23.34 18.62 -3.82
N ARG A 277 -22.75 17.62 -3.16
CA ARG A 277 -22.53 17.65 -1.71
C ARG A 277 -21.61 18.79 -1.27
N ILE A 278 -20.53 19.05 -2.01
CA ILE A 278 -19.61 20.16 -1.71
C ILE A 278 -20.35 21.50 -1.83
N ILE A 279 -21.13 21.71 -2.89
CA ILE A 279 -21.89 22.95 -3.12
C ILE A 279 -22.98 23.16 -2.07
N GLN A 280 -23.59 22.08 -1.57
CA GLN A 280 -24.56 22.12 -0.46
C GLN A 280 -23.90 22.36 0.92
N GLY A 281 -22.59 22.59 0.98
CA GLY A 281 -21.86 22.81 2.23
C GLY A 281 -21.63 21.55 3.05
N GLN A 282 -21.86 20.36 2.47
CA GLN A 282 -21.65 19.05 3.12
C GLN A 282 -20.26 18.46 2.80
N GLY A 283 -19.37 19.23 2.17
CA GLY A 283 -18.00 18.83 1.90
C GLY A 283 -17.21 18.61 3.20
N ARG A 284 -16.47 17.50 3.25
CA ARG A 284 -15.66 17.10 4.42
C ARG A 284 -14.23 17.63 4.34
N VAL A 285 -13.77 17.98 3.13
CA VAL A 285 -12.45 18.60 2.89
C VAL A 285 -12.61 20.10 2.72
N THR A 286 -11.90 20.91 3.53
CA THR A 286 -11.91 22.38 3.38
C THR A 286 -10.78 22.85 2.45
N LYS A 287 -11.04 23.92 1.68
CA LYS A 287 -10.06 24.48 0.74
C LYS A 287 -8.77 24.94 1.42
N GLU A 288 -8.82 25.44 2.66
CA GLU A 288 -7.58 25.85 3.35
C GLU A 288 -6.65 24.67 3.66
N ARG A 289 -7.15 23.44 3.65
CA ARG A 289 -6.33 22.22 3.84
C ARG A 289 -5.68 21.72 2.54
N LEU A 290 -6.18 22.16 1.38
CA LEU A 290 -5.58 21.89 0.07
C LEU A 290 -4.49 22.91 -0.28
N SER A 291 -4.55 24.10 0.32
CA SER A 291 -3.48 25.09 0.21
C SER A 291 -2.20 24.58 0.87
N PRO A 292 -1.03 24.63 0.18
CA PRO A 292 0.21 24.19 0.77
C PRO A 292 0.51 25.01 2.04
N LYS A 293 0.59 24.34 3.20
CA LYS A 293 1.09 24.96 4.43
C LYS A 293 2.58 25.21 4.26
N LEU A 294 2.93 26.40 3.78
CA LEU A 294 4.29 26.92 3.79
C LEU A 294 4.82 26.94 5.23
N LYS A 295 5.66 25.98 5.59
CA LYS A 295 6.78 26.23 6.52
C LYS A 295 8.05 26.30 5.68
N SER A 296 8.29 27.48 5.11
CA SER A 296 9.53 27.82 4.42
C SER A 296 10.48 28.50 5.40
N THR A 297 11.60 27.86 5.71
CA THR A 297 12.84 28.52 6.15
C THR A 297 13.99 28.00 5.30
N ARG A 298 14.02 28.39 4.02
CA ARG A 298 15.29 28.51 3.28
C ARG A 298 15.29 29.79 2.45
N PRO A 299 16.28 30.67 2.61
CA PRO A 299 16.43 31.85 1.78
C PRO A 299 17.07 31.45 0.44
N GLY A 300 16.57 32.00 -0.67
CA GLY A 300 17.33 32.07 -1.92
C GLY A 300 16.87 31.21 -3.11
N GLY A 301 15.58 30.94 -3.28
CA GLY A 301 15.07 30.36 -4.53
C GLY A 301 13.70 30.91 -4.89
N SER A 302 13.62 31.71 -5.95
CA SER A 302 12.35 32.14 -6.55
C SER A 302 11.61 30.93 -7.13
N ARG A 303 10.79 30.26 -6.32
CA ARG A 303 9.77 29.35 -6.83
C ARG A 303 8.55 30.17 -7.19
N GLN A 304 8.28 30.32 -8.47
CA GLN A 304 6.97 30.75 -8.94
C GLN A 304 5.93 29.81 -8.32
N LEU A 305 5.07 30.37 -7.47
CA LEU A 305 3.88 29.70 -6.97
C LEU A 305 3.02 29.32 -8.18
N PRO A 306 2.44 28.11 -8.25
CA PRO A 306 1.29 27.90 -9.10
C PRO A 306 0.24 28.93 -8.68
N LEU A 307 -0.25 29.71 -9.64
CA LEU A 307 -1.30 30.70 -9.41
C LEU A 307 -2.44 30.05 -8.61
N PRO A 308 -3.04 30.74 -7.62
CA PRO A 308 -4.23 30.22 -6.96
C PRO A 308 -5.28 30.00 -8.05
N LEU A 309 -5.59 28.73 -8.34
CA LEU A 309 -6.63 28.36 -9.28
C LEU A 309 -7.92 29.03 -8.79
N ARG A 310 -8.36 30.06 -9.52
CA ARG A 310 -9.60 30.76 -9.25
C ARG A 310 -10.72 29.75 -9.40
N PHE A 311 -11.29 29.35 -8.27
CA PHE A 311 -12.44 28.47 -8.20
C PHE A 311 -13.64 29.15 -8.87
N SER A 312 -14.08 28.63 -9.99
CA SER A 312 -15.43 28.83 -10.53
C SER A 312 -15.86 27.48 -11.08
N PRO A 313 -16.56 26.66 -10.28
CA PRO A 313 -16.94 25.35 -10.74
C PRO A 313 -17.99 25.49 -11.83
N VAL A 314 -17.68 25.01 -13.02
CA VAL A 314 -18.64 24.90 -14.11
C VAL A 314 -19.45 23.63 -13.86
N LYS A 315 -20.78 23.77 -13.75
CA LYS A 315 -21.67 22.61 -13.60
C LYS A 315 -21.51 21.69 -14.82
N PRO A 316 -21.18 20.40 -14.65
CA PRO A 316 -20.98 19.49 -15.77
C PRO A 316 -22.29 19.29 -16.54
N SER A 317 -22.22 19.25 -17.87
CA SER A 317 -23.36 18.81 -18.68
C SER A 317 -23.51 17.29 -18.54
N LEU A 318 -24.46 16.86 -17.72
CA LEU A 318 -24.81 15.45 -17.53
C LEU A 318 -25.22 14.81 -18.87
N LYS A 319 -24.41 13.90 -19.41
CA LYS A 319 -24.86 13.01 -20.49
C LYS A 319 -25.05 11.56 -20.04
N LYS A 320 -24.35 11.02 -19.03
CA LYS A 320 -24.48 9.58 -18.70
C LYS A 320 -24.39 9.26 -17.20
N LYS A 321 -25.14 8.23 -16.78
CA LYS A 321 -25.17 7.64 -15.42
C LYS A 321 -23.95 6.73 -15.19
N ALA A 322 -23.62 6.48 -13.92
CA ALA A 322 -22.70 5.42 -13.46
C ALA A 322 -23.02 4.07 -14.11
N ARG A 323 -21.98 3.38 -14.61
CA ARG A 323 -22.06 2.08 -15.27
C ARG A 323 -20.83 1.23 -14.93
N ALA A 324 -20.91 -0.09 -15.15
CA ALA A 324 -19.72 -0.92 -15.07
C ALA A 324 -18.71 -0.45 -16.13
N PHE A 325 -17.41 -0.55 -15.86
CA PHE A 325 -16.38 -0.10 -16.82
C PHE A 325 -16.50 -0.83 -18.18
N ASP A 326 -16.93 -2.09 -18.16
CA ASP A 326 -17.25 -2.86 -19.36
C ASP A 326 -18.33 -2.17 -20.23
N ASP A 327 -19.34 -1.55 -19.63
CA ASP A 327 -20.37 -0.81 -20.38
C ASP A 327 -19.79 0.43 -21.08
N LEU A 328 -18.75 1.02 -20.50
CA LEU A 328 -18.04 2.18 -21.05
C LEU A 328 -17.12 1.75 -22.19
N ILE A 329 -16.45 0.61 -22.06
CA ILE A 329 -15.71 -0.06 -23.14
C ILE A 329 -16.68 -0.37 -24.29
N ILE A 330 -17.81 -1.03 -24.02
CA ILE A 330 -18.83 -1.37 -25.01
C ILE A 330 -19.31 -0.12 -25.75
N GLU A 331 -19.55 0.98 -25.04
CA GLU A 331 -19.98 2.22 -25.64
C GLU A 331 -18.88 2.89 -26.50
N GLN A 332 -17.63 2.87 -26.04
CA GLN A 332 -16.50 3.38 -26.83
C GLN A 332 -16.29 2.55 -28.10
N ILE A 333 -16.42 1.23 -28.00
CA ILE A 333 -16.42 0.31 -29.15
C ILE A 333 -17.57 0.68 -30.09
N GLN A 334 -18.80 0.83 -29.60
CA GLN A 334 -19.95 1.25 -30.42
C GLN A 334 -19.73 2.61 -31.08
N ASN A 335 -19.15 3.58 -30.37
CA ASN A 335 -18.82 4.88 -30.94
C ASN A 335 -17.74 4.80 -32.03
N ARG A 336 -16.74 3.92 -31.88
CA ARG A 336 -15.72 3.66 -32.92
C ARG A 336 -16.32 2.93 -34.13
N VAL A 337 -17.21 1.96 -33.89
CA VAL A 337 -17.99 1.28 -34.94
C VAL A 337 -18.83 2.29 -35.73
N ASN A 338 -19.58 3.14 -35.04
CA ASN A 338 -20.42 4.17 -35.67
C ASN A 338 -19.60 5.22 -36.44
N LYS A 339 -18.36 5.46 -36.01
CA LYS A 339 -17.41 6.38 -36.69
C LYS A 339 -16.58 5.70 -37.79
N GLY A 340 -16.78 4.40 -38.04
CA GLY A 340 -16.01 3.64 -39.04
C GLY A 340 -14.55 3.39 -38.67
N THR A 341 -14.16 3.62 -37.41
CA THR A 341 -12.79 3.44 -36.90
C THR A 341 -12.64 2.18 -36.05
N ALA A 342 -13.57 1.23 -36.17
CA ALA A 342 -13.54 -0.01 -35.42
C ALA A 342 -12.38 -0.93 -35.84
N THR A 343 -11.74 -1.53 -34.84
CA THR A 343 -10.57 -2.39 -34.98
C THR A 343 -10.94 -3.87 -35.05
N ALA A 344 -9.97 -4.73 -35.38
CA ALA A 344 -10.15 -6.19 -35.38
C ALA A 344 -10.45 -6.75 -33.98
N TRP A 345 -9.99 -6.06 -32.92
CA TRP A 345 -10.27 -6.43 -31.54
C TRP A 345 -11.68 -6.02 -31.10
N ASP A 346 -12.20 -4.86 -31.55
CA ASP A 346 -13.61 -4.46 -31.30
C ASP A 346 -14.58 -5.57 -31.75
N LYS A 347 -14.25 -6.27 -32.85
CA LYS A 347 -14.98 -7.45 -33.33
C LYS A 347 -14.77 -8.69 -32.45
N LYS A 348 -13.58 -8.92 -31.89
CA LYS A 348 -13.28 -10.04 -30.97
C LYS A 348 -13.89 -9.86 -29.59
N PHE A 349 -13.83 -8.66 -29.02
CA PHE A 349 -14.47 -8.31 -27.74
C PHE A 349 -15.99 -8.50 -27.83
N ARG A 350 -16.59 -8.11 -28.97
CA ARG A 350 -18.01 -8.39 -29.27
C ARG A 350 -18.35 -9.88 -29.26
N ILE A 351 -17.48 -10.72 -29.82
CA ILE A 351 -17.67 -12.18 -29.86
C ILE A 351 -17.45 -12.81 -28.47
N ALA A 352 -16.52 -12.29 -27.68
CA ALA A 352 -16.19 -12.82 -26.35
C ALA A 352 -17.23 -12.44 -25.28
N HIS A 353 -17.99 -11.37 -25.49
CA HIS A 353 -18.97 -10.85 -24.51
C HIS A 353 -20.42 -10.83 -25.01
N ASP A 354 -20.70 -11.37 -26.20
CA ASP A 354 -22.04 -11.74 -26.68
C ASP A 354 -23.06 -10.58 -26.73
N PHE A 355 -22.64 -9.40 -27.22
CA PHE A 355 -23.55 -8.26 -27.40
C PHE A 355 -23.80 -7.96 -28.91
N SER A 356 -25.07 -8.04 -29.33
CA SER A 356 -25.55 -7.68 -30.69
C SER A 356 -25.78 -6.16 -30.82
N ILE A 357 -25.56 -5.61 -32.01
CA ILE A 357 -25.87 -4.20 -32.37
C ILE A 357 -27.37 -4.03 -32.55
#